data_AF-A0A963EHL5-F1
#
_entry.id   AF-A0A963EHL5-F1
#
_cell.length_a   1.000
_cell.length_b   1.000
_cell.length_c   1.000
_cell.angle_alpha   90.00
_cell.angle_beta   90.00
_cell.angle_gamma   90.00
#
_symmetry.space_group_name_H-M   'P 1'
#
loop_
_entity.id
_entity.type
_entity.pdbx_description
1 polymer ?
#
loop_
_entity_poly.entity_id
_entity_poly.type
_entity_poly.pdbx_seq_one_letter_code
_entity_poly.pdbx_strand_id
1 'polypeptide(L)'
;MILRRNLAVLTTVLVYVLIVLGGWIRANNAGLSCPDWPTCYGRWALTPSQFAALGDVGYTYYEMMLEWTHRFIAGVIVGPAILLLAFLAWRWRVQDSAGFRLALGVLAVLLVQGSLGGVTVLDSNSPWSVALHLGTALVLLSLMILMVQRYQGCRPVETGGGFHLLAVSLWLLVIGTMVTAAMTAKSGASLACYEWPSCDGTFFPALDDPLLRIHYIHRTLAALTGIGLLVMLFWS
;
A
#
# COMPACT_ATOMS: atom_id res chain seq x y z
N MET A 1 21.50 -19.44 0.63
CA MET A 1 21.08 -18.47 1.67
C MET A 1 21.17 -17.03 1.18
N ILE A 2 22.30 -16.59 0.62
CA ILE A 2 22.51 -15.22 0.12
C ILE A 2 21.48 -14.80 -0.95
N LEU A 3 21.18 -15.67 -1.92
CA LEU A 3 20.21 -15.36 -2.99
C LEU A 3 18.81 -15.01 -2.45
N ARG A 4 18.24 -15.85 -1.56
CA ARG A 4 16.90 -15.62 -0.97
C ARG A 4 16.86 -14.30 -0.20
N ARG A 5 17.92 -14.01 0.57
CA ARG A 5 18.06 -12.77 1.33
C ARG A 5 18.07 -11.55 0.41
N ASN A 6 18.98 -11.53 -0.56
CA ASN A 6 19.14 -10.38 -1.45
C ASN A 6 17.89 -10.16 -2.31
N LEU A 7 17.28 -11.25 -2.81
CA LEU A 7 16.02 -11.18 -3.54
C LEU A 7 14.90 -10.61 -2.67
N ALA A 8 14.71 -11.12 -1.44
CA ALA A 8 13.70 -10.60 -0.53
C ALA A 8 13.90 -9.11 -0.22
N VAL A 9 15.14 -8.68 0.07
CA VAL A 9 15.45 -7.26 0.31
C VAL A 9 15.10 -6.41 -0.90
N LEU A 10 15.55 -6.81 -2.09
CA LEU A 10 15.26 -6.08 -3.33
C LEU A 10 13.75 -6.01 -3.59
N THR A 11 13.03 -7.12 -3.43
CA THR A 11 11.57 -7.16 -3.61
C THR A 11 10.86 -6.27 -2.59
N THR A 12 11.29 -6.27 -1.31
CA THR A 12 10.73 -5.37 -0.29
C THR A 12 10.91 -3.90 -0.66
N VAL A 13 12.10 -3.52 -1.15
CA VAL A 13 12.37 -2.14 -1.61
C VAL A 13 11.48 -1.79 -2.80
N LEU A 14 11.33 -2.69 -3.78
CA LEU A 14 10.47 -2.48 -4.93
C LEU A 14 8.98 -2.36 -4.55
N VAL A 15 8.50 -3.15 -3.60
CA VAL A 15 7.14 -3.04 -3.05
C VAL A 15 6.93 -1.66 -2.41
N TYR A 16 7.90 -1.19 -1.61
CA TYR A 16 7.84 0.16 -1.04
C TYR A 16 7.81 1.26 -2.11
N VAL A 17 8.68 1.16 -3.12
CA VAL A 17 8.70 2.10 -4.25
C VAL A 17 7.37 2.09 -5.02
N LEU A 18 6.75 0.93 -5.22
CA LEU A 18 5.42 0.83 -5.85
C LEU A 18 4.34 1.53 -5.02
N ILE A 19 4.36 1.42 -3.68
CA ILE A 19 3.41 2.12 -2.81
C ILE A 19 3.55 3.63 -2.99
N VAL A 20 4.79 4.14 -3.00
CA VAL A 20 5.07 5.57 -3.24
C VAL A 20 4.61 5.99 -4.65
N LEU A 21 4.90 5.19 -5.67
CA LEU A 21 4.47 5.45 -7.04
C LEU A 21 2.95 5.46 -7.18
N GLY A 22 2.23 4.59 -6.47
CA GLY A 22 0.77 4.61 -6.41
C GLY A 22 0.22 5.91 -5.79
N GLY A 23 0.85 6.40 -4.72
CA GLY A 23 0.57 7.73 -4.17
C GLY A 23 0.82 8.85 -5.20
N TRP A 24 1.90 8.73 -5.98
CA TRP A 24 2.25 9.69 -7.04
C TRP A 24 1.23 9.68 -8.20
N ILE A 25 0.75 8.52 -8.64
CA ILE A 25 -0.34 8.38 -9.62
C ILE A 25 -1.58 9.16 -9.15
N ARG A 26 -1.98 8.95 -7.90
CA ARG A 26 -3.13 9.66 -7.33
C ARG A 26 -2.89 11.17 -7.28
N ALA A 27 -1.71 11.61 -6.84
CA ALA A 27 -1.37 13.03 -6.74
C ALA A 27 -1.43 13.75 -8.10
N ASN A 28 -1.18 13.03 -9.20
CA ASN A 28 -1.27 13.54 -10.56
C ASN A 28 -2.62 13.22 -11.24
N ASN A 29 -3.64 12.77 -10.51
CA ASN A 29 -4.93 12.34 -11.06
C ASN A 29 -4.84 11.31 -12.22
N ALA A 30 -3.73 10.56 -12.28
CA ALA A 30 -3.43 9.64 -13.37
C ALA A 30 -4.08 8.26 -13.20
N GLY A 31 -4.81 8.00 -12.11
CA GLY A 31 -5.28 6.65 -11.78
C GLY A 31 -6.40 6.09 -12.67
N LEU A 32 -6.91 6.86 -13.63
CA LEU A 32 -7.88 6.41 -14.65
C LEU A 32 -7.36 6.64 -16.07
N SER A 33 -6.07 6.93 -16.22
CA SER A 33 -5.45 7.20 -17.52
C SER A 33 -5.42 5.96 -18.42
N CYS A 34 -5.42 4.76 -17.83
CA CYS A 34 -5.63 3.47 -18.49
C CYS A 34 -7.02 2.89 -18.13
N PRO A 35 -8.00 2.88 -19.04
CA PRO A 35 -9.40 2.58 -18.70
C PRO A 35 -9.70 1.09 -18.49
N ASP A 36 -8.87 0.21 -19.02
CA ASP A 36 -8.98 -1.24 -18.90
C ASP A 36 -7.93 -1.81 -17.94
N TRP A 37 -8.08 -3.09 -17.60
CA TRP A 37 -7.12 -3.86 -16.81
C TRP A 37 -7.18 -5.33 -17.26
N PRO A 38 -6.06 -6.05 -17.40
CA PRO A 38 -4.68 -5.70 -17.04
C PRO A 38 -3.93 -4.87 -18.09
N THR A 39 -4.48 -4.71 -19.29
CA THR A 39 -3.91 -3.90 -20.38
C THR A 39 -4.20 -2.41 -20.20
N CYS A 40 -3.65 -1.58 -21.07
CA CYS A 40 -3.96 -0.16 -21.20
C CYS A 40 -4.33 0.10 -22.67
N TYR A 41 -5.53 0.62 -22.93
CA TYR A 41 -6.15 0.71 -24.25
C TYR A 41 -6.06 -0.61 -25.06
N GLY A 42 -6.28 -1.74 -24.40
CA GLY A 42 -6.21 -3.08 -25.01
C GLY A 42 -4.79 -3.53 -25.39
N ARG A 43 -3.74 -2.81 -24.95
CA ARG A 43 -2.33 -3.10 -25.25
C ARG A 43 -1.54 -3.31 -23.96
N TRP A 44 -0.54 -4.18 -24.03
CA TRP A 44 0.39 -4.42 -22.92
C TRP A 44 1.47 -3.35 -22.79
N ALA A 45 1.77 -2.64 -23.87
CA ALA A 45 2.66 -1.49 -23.92
C ALA A 45 2.20 -0.57 -25.05
N LEU A 46 2.07 0.72 -24.78
CA LEU A 46 1.81 1.73 -25.81
C LEU A 46 3.13 2.35 -26.26
N THR A 47 3.34 2.41 -27.57
CA THR A 47 4.36 3.27 -28.16
C THR A 47 3.88 4.73 -28.20
N PRO A 48 4.78 5.73 -28.28
CA PRO A 48 4.38 7.13 -28.48
C PRO A 48 3.49 7.36 -29.70
N SER A 49 3.74 6.63 -30.80
CA SER A 49 2.90 6.70 -32.00
C SER A 49 1.50 6.11 -31.79
N GLN A 50 1.37 5.04 -31.01
CA GLN A 50 0.08 4.46 -30.64
C GLN A 50 -0.69 5.40 -29.71
N PHE A 51 -0.01 6.08 -28.78
CA PHE A 51 -0.62 7.13 -27.96
C PHE A 51 -1.18 8.27 -28.81
N ALA A 52 -0.37 8.82 -29.73
CA ALA A 52 -0.80 9.91 -30.59
C ALA A 52 -2.01 9.53 -31.47
N ALA A 53 -2.17 8.25 -31.80
CA ALA A 53 -3.30 7.73 -32.58
C ALA A 53 -4.61 7.59 -31.78
N LEU A 54 -4.59 7.67 -30.44
CA LEU A 54 -5.80 7.62 -29.62
C LEU A 54 -6.62 8.91 -29.70
N GLY A 55 -6.03 10.02 -30.15
CA GLY A 55 -6.65 11.33 -30.13
C GLY A 55 -6.67 11.94 -28.73
N ASP A 56 -7.65 12.83 -28.48
CA ASP A 56 -7.85 13.43 -27.16
C ASP A 56 -8.66 12.49 -26.27
N VAL A 57 -7.98 11.87 -25.30
CA VAL A 57 -8.57 10.98 -24.29
C VAL A 57 -8.67 11.63 -22.92
N GLY A 58 -8.43 12.94 -22.81
CA GLY A 58 -8.48 13.68 -21.53
C GLY A 58 -7.30 13.42 -20.59
N TYR A 59 -6.27 12.71 -21.04
CA TYR A 59 -5.03 12.45 -20.30
C TYR A 59 -3.81 12.71 -21.15
N THR A 60 -2.77 13.25 -20.53
CA THR A 60 -1.46 13.44 -21.13
C THR A 60 -0.73 12.10 -21.26
N TYR A 61 0.28 12.06 -22.15
CA TYR A 61 1.19 10.92 -22.26
C TYR A 61 1.84 10.58 -20.92
N TYR A 62 2.18 11.62 -20.13
CA TYR A 62 2.83 11.45 -18.84
C TYR A 62 1.95 10.69 -17.85
N GLU A 63 0.69 11.10 -17.68
CA GLU A 63 -0.26 10.45 -16.76
C GLU A 63 -0.46 8.98 -17.15
N MET A 64 -0.66 8.70 -18.44
CA MET A 64 -0.79 7.32 -18.91
C MET A 64 0.47 6.49 -18.69
N MET A 65 1.65 7.03 -19.00
CA MET A 65 2.90 6.32 -18.76
C MET A 65 3.14 6.09 -17.28
N LEU A 66 2.69 6.99 -16.42
CA LEU A 66 2.82 6.85 -14.97
C LEU A 66 2.01 5.65 -14.46
N GLU A 67 0.74 5.55 -14.86
CA GLU A 67 -0.11 4.41 -14.49
C GLU A 67 0.37 3.10 -15.13
N TRP A 68 0.69 3.13 -16.42
CA TRP A 68 1.23 1.97 -17.14
C TRP A 68 2.53 1.46 -16.51
N THR A 69 3.46 2.36 -16.17
CA THR A 69 4.75 1.99 -15.54
C THR A 69 4.54 1.33 -14.20
N HIS A 70 3.60 1.83 -13.38
CA HIS A 70 3.26 1.19 -12.12
C HIS A 70 2.74 -0.24 -12.32
N ARG A 71 1.81 -0.44 -13.28
CA ARG A 71 1.28 -1.77 -13.63
C ARG A 71 2.38 -2.70 -14.17
N PHE A 72 3.26 -2.19 -15.02
CA PHE A 72 4.39 -2.93 -15.58
C PHE A 72 5.35 -3.41 -14.49
N ILE A 73 5.79 -2.51 -13.60
CA ILE A 73 6.69 -2.87 -12.49
C ILE A 73 6.01 -3.88 -11.56
N ALA A 74 4.73 -3.70 -11.25
CA ALA A 74 3.97 -4.63 -10.42
C ALA A 74 3.86 -6.02 -11.07
N GLY A 75 3.43 -6.10 -12.32
CA GLY A 75 3.13 -7.37 -13.01
C GLY A 75 4.34 -8.11 -13.57
N VAL A 76 5.38 -7.39 -14.02
CA VAL A 76 6.54 -7.98 -14.74
C VAL A 76 7.76 -8.11 -13.84
N ILE A 77 7.86 -7.31 -12.78
CA ILE A 77 9.03 -7.32 -11.88
C ILE A 77 8.66 -7.87 -10.50
N VAL A 78 7.76 -7.19 -9.78
CA VAL A 78 7.49 -7.50 -8.37
C VAL A 78 6.72 -8.81 -8.22
N GLY A 79 5.68 -9.04 -9.01
CA GLY A 79 4.89 -10.28 -9.01
C GLY A 79 5.77 -11.52 -9.22
N PRO A 80 6.54 -11.61 -10.33
CA PRO A 80 7.46 -12.72 -10.57
C PRO A 80 8.54 -12.88 -9.50
N ALA A 81 9.06 -11.78 -8.92
CA ALA A 81 10.02 -11.87 -7.83
C ALA A 81 9.41 -12.53 -6.57
N ILE A 82 8.17 -12.19 -6.23
CA ILE A 82 7.44 -12.83 -5.12
C ILE A 82 7.13 -14.30 -5.45
N LEU A 83 6.71 -14.62 -6.68
CA LEU A 83 6.50 -16.00 -7.12
C LEU A 83 7.78 -16.84 -7.00
N LEU A 84 8.93 -16.27 -7.40
CA LEU A 84 10.23 -16.91 -7.23
C LEU A 84 10.56 -17.12 -5.74
N LEU A 85 10.33 -16.13 -4.87
CA LEU A 85 10.50 -16.29 -3.43
C LEU A 85 9.62 -17.40 -2.86
N ALA A 86 8.37 -17.50 -3.30
CA ALA A 86 7.45 -18.57 -2.90
C ALA A 86 7.92 -19.96 -3.39
N PHE A 87 8.37 -20.06 -4.64
CA PHE A 87 8.95 -21.29 -5.19
C PHE A 87 10.20 -21.73 -4.43
N LEU A 88 11.10 -20.79 -4.12
CA LEU A 88 12.28 -21.05 -3.31
C LEU A 88 11.85 -21.53 -1.92
N ALA A 89 10.94 -20.83 -1.23
CA ALA A 89 10.43 -21.26 0.07
C ALA A 89 9.83 -22.68 0.04
N TRP A 90 9.10 -23.04 -1.02
CA TRP A 90 8.56 -24.38 -1.22
C TRP A 90 9.63 -25.47 -1.37
N ARG A 91 10.75 -25.15 -2.04
CA ARG A 91 11.90 -26.06 -2.20
C ARG A 91 12.59 -26.41 -0.87
N TRP A 92 12.58 -25.48 0.09
CA TRP A 92 13.14 -25.71 1.43
C TRP A 92 12.08 -25.88 2.53
N ARG A 93 10.82 -26.19 2.17
CA ARG A 93 9.70 -26.24 3.13
C ARG A 93 9.88 -27.25 4.27
N VAL A 94 10.68 -28.30 4.05
CA VAL A 94 10.96 -29.32 5.07
C VAL A 94 11.94 -28.78 6.11
N GLN A 95 12.93 -28.01 5.68
CA GLN A 95 13.92 -27.39 6.57
C GLN A 95 13.40 -26.11 7.22
N ASP A 96 12.51 -25.38 6.54
CA ASP A 96 11.94 -24.11 6.99
C ASP A 96 10.43 -24.03 6.74
N SER A 97 9.65 -24.80 7.51
CA SER A 97 8.19 -24.85 7.38
C SER A 97 7.52 -23.51 7.71
N ALA A 98 8.07 -22.73 8.65
CA ALA A 98 7.54 -21.42 8.98
C ALA A 98 7.83 -20.38 7.88
N GLY A 99 9.01 -20.41 7.25
CA GLY A 99 9.31 -19.58 6.08
C GLY A 99 8.42 -19.90 4.89
N PHE A 100 8.10 -21.19 4.69
CA PHE A 100 7.12 -21.61 3.70
C PHE A 100 5.71 -21.07 3.99
N ARG A 101 5.21 -21.17 5.24
CA ARG A 101 3.91 -20.59 5.63
C ARG A 101 3.86 -19.07 5.42
N LEU A 102 4.94 -18.36 5.76
CA LEU A 102 5.05 -16.93 5.51
C LEU A 102 4.99 -16.61 4.00
N ALA A 103 5.68 -17.39 3.18
CA ALA A 103 5.63 -17.22 1.72
C ALA A 103 4.23 -17.47 1.13
N LEU A 104 3.46 -18.42 1.68
CA LEU A 104 2.06 -18.60 1.30
C LEU A 104 1.20 -17.39 1.68
N GLY A 105 1.42 -16.81 2.86
CA GLY A 105 0.75 -15.57 3.28
C GLY A 105 1.07 -14.40 2.34
N VAL A 106 2.35 -14.21 2.00
CA VAL A 106 2.80 -13.19 1.03
C VAL A 106 2.13 -13.41 -0.33
N LEU A 107 2.08 -14.65 -0.82
CA LEU A 107 1.45 -14.97 -2.10
C LEU A 107 -0.06 -14.71 -2.08
N ALA A 108 -0.75 -15.08 -1.01
CA ALA A 108 -2.18 -14.82 -0.85
C ALA A 108 -2.47 -13.31 -0.88
N VAL A 109 -1.70 -12.51 -0.15
CA VAL A 109 -1.85 -11.05 -0.14
C VAL A 109 -1.48 -10.44 -1.50
N LEU A 110 -0.47 -10.96 -2.21
CA LEU A 110 -0.14 -10.51 -3.57
C LEU A 110 -1.33 -10.71 -4.53
N LEU A 111 -2.00 -11.87 -4.49
CA LEU A 111 -3.16 -12.14 -5.35
C LEU A 111 -4.30 -11.17 -5.05
N VAL A 112 -4.64 -10.99 -3.77
CA VAL A 112 -5.61 -9.97 -3.34
C VAL A 112 -5.20 -8.60 -3.85
N GLN A 113 -3.90 -8.29 -3.82
CA GLN A 113 -3.42 -6.97 -4.18
C GLN A 113 -3.48 -6.69 -5.68
N GLY A 114 -3.15 -7.67 -6.52
CA GLY A 114 -3.36 -7.59 -7.96
C GLY A 114 -4.84 -7.40 -8.31
N SER A 115 -5.73 -8.16 -7.64
CA SER A 115 -7.18 -8.04 -7.81
C SER A 115 -7.71 -6.66 -7.39
N LEU A 116 -7.30 -6.14 -6.23
CA LEU A 116 -7.70 -4.81 -5.76
C LEU A 116 -7.16 -3.69 -6.65
N GLY A 117 -6.00 -3.89 -7.28
CA GLY A 117 -5.48 -2.96 -8.28
C GLY A 117 -6.39 -2.89 -9.51
N GLY A 118 -6.85 -4.05 -10.01
CA GLY A 118 -7.85 -4.11 -11.07
C GLY A 118 -9.20 -3.50 -10.66
N VAL A 119 -9.69 -3.84 -9.47
CA VAL A 119 -10.93 -3.24 -8.92
C VAL A 119 -10.82 -1.72 -8.83
N THR A 120 -9.66 -1.18 -8.45
CA THR A 120 -9.47 0.27 -8.35
C THR A 120 -9.69 0.99 -9.68
N VAL A 121 -9.27 0.38 -10.78
CA VAL A 121 -9.49 0.89 -12.14
C VAL A 121 -10.95 0.73 -12.54
N LEU A 122 -11.49 -0.48 -12.39
CA LEU A 122 -12.84 -0.84 -12.83
C LEU A 122 -13.95 -0.15 -12.01
N ASP A 123 -13.66 0.19 -10.77
CA ASP A 123 -14.53 0.94 -9.84
C ASP A 123 -14.25 2.46 -9.87
N SER A 124 -13.63 2.94 -10.96
CA SER A 124 -13.40 4.38 -11.21
C SER A 124 -12.69 5.12 -10.07
N ASN A 125 -11.73 4.45 -9.41
CA ASN A 125 -11.07 4.93 -8.20
C ASN A 125 -12.04 5.32 -7.08
N SER A 126 -13.04 4.50 -6.76
CA SER A 126 -13.84 4.77 -5.56
C SER A 126 -12.95 4.95 -4.32
N PRO A 127 -13.34 5.79 -3.34
CA PRO A 127 -12.52 6.00 -2.14
C PRO A 127 -12.17 4.68 -1.45
N TRP A 128 -13.12 3.73 -1.40
CA TRP A 128 -12.94 2.43 -0.77
C TRP A 128 -11.98 1.53 -1.55
N SER A 129 -12.06 1.49 -2.88
CA SER A 129 -11.15 0.65 -3.67
C SER A 129 -9.70 1.07 -3.45
N VAL A 130 -9.42 2.38 -3.50
CA VAL A 130 -8.09 2.96 -3.30
C VAL A 130 -7.60 2.71 -1.87
N ALA A 131 -8.47 2.92 -0.86
CA ALA A 131 -8.10 2.74 0.53
C ALA A 131 -7.80 1.28 0.88
N LEU A 132 -8.62 0.34 0.40
CA LEU A 132 -8.38 -1.09 0.57
C LEU A 132 -7.09 -1.51 -0.14
N HIS A 133 -6.88 -1.06 -1.38
CA HIS A 133 -5.66 -1.35 -2.13
C HIS A 133 -4.40 -0.84 -1.41
N LEU A 134 -4.41 0.36 -0.83
CA LEU A 134 -3.29 0.86 -0.02
C LEU A 134 -3.10 0.03 1.27
N GLY A 135 -4.18 -0.26 1.99
CA GLY A 135 -4.13 -1.03 3.23
C GLY A 135 -3.52 -2.41 3.03
N THR A 136 -3.96 -3.14 2.00
CA THR A 136 -3.40 -4.46 1.65
C THR A 136 -1.95 -4.36 1.16
N ALA A 137 -1.54 -3.26 0.50
CA ALA A 137 -0.14 -3.02 0.15
C ALA A 137 0.76 -2.92 1.39
N LEU A 138 0.30 -2.24 2.44
CA LEU A 138 1.05 -2.08 3.69
C LEU A 138 1.16 -3.41 4.46
N VAL A 139 0.13 -4.25 4.39
CA VAL A 139 0.19 -5.63 4.90
C VAL A 139 1.21 -6.44 4.10
N LEU A 140 1.20 -6.37 2.77
CA LEU A 140 2.19 -7.04 1.93
C LEU A 140 3.62 -6.60 2.28
N LEU A 141 3.85 -5.29 2.42
CA LEU A 141 5.13 -4.73 2.83
C LEU A 141 5.58 -5.28 4.19
N SER A 142 4.66 -5.34 5.17
CA SER A 142 4.94 -5.88 6.50
C SER A 142 5.37 -7.35 6.44
N LEU A 143 4.67 -8.18 5.67
CA LEU A 143 5.03 -9.59 5.47
C LEU A 143 6.37 -9.75 4.75
N MET A 144 6.67 -8.88 3.79
CA MET A 144 7.96 -8.87 3.08
C MET A 144 9.12 -8.49 4.02
N ILE A 145 8.92 -7.54 4.95
CA ILE A 145 9.90 -7.21 5.99
C ILE A 145 10.14 -8.41 6.92
N LEU A 146 9.08 -9.10 7.36
CA LEU A 146 9.20 -10.33 8.16
C LEU A 146 9.97 -11.42 7.40
N MET A 147 9.77 -11.54 6.09
CA MET A 147 10.50 -12.49 5.25
C MET A 147 11.99 -12.14 5.17
N VAL A 148 12.33 -10.86 5.03
CA VAL A 148 13.73 -10.39 5.07
C VAL A 148 14.39 -10.72 6.40
N GLN A 149 13.74 -10.39 7.53
CA GLN A 149 14.27 -10.68 8.88
C GLN A 149 14.53 -12.17 9.06
N ARG A 150 13.60 -13.02 8.60
CA ARG A 150 13.77 -14.47 8.65
C ARG A 150 14.97 -14.95 7.84
N TYR A 151 15.15 -14.46 6.61
CA TYR A 151 16.28 -14.86 5.75
C TYR A 151 17.62 -14.26 6.18
N GLN A 152 17.61 -13.18 6.96
CA GLN A 152 18.81 -12.64 7.63
C GLN A 152 19.17 -13.43 8.89
N GLY A 153 18.26 -14.25 9.42
CA GLY A 153 18.47 -14.95 10.69
C GLY A 153 18.42 -14.01 11.89
N CYS A 154 17.72 -12.87 11.76
CA CYS A 154 17.49 -11.96 12.88
C CYS A 154 16.77 -12.73 13.99
N ARG A 155 17.38 -12.76 15.17
CA ARG A 155 16.76 -13.37 16.34
C ARG A 155 15.74 -12.37 16.91
N PRO A 156 14.51 -12.81 17.24
CA PRO A 156 13.56 -11.97 17.96
C PRO A 156 14.23 -11.47 19.24
N VAL A 157 14.10 -10.18 19.51
CA VAL A 157 14.47 -9.61 20.80
C VAL A 157 13.35 -9.97 21.76
N GLU A 158 13.70 -10.53 22.93
CA GLU A 158 12.71 -10.78 23.97
C GLU A 158 12.15 -9.43 24.45
N THR A 159 10.83 -9.30 24.40
CA THR A 159 10.13 -8.08 24.79
C THR A 159 9.06 -8.45 25.80
N GLY A 160 8.76 -7.54 26.74
CA GLY A 160 7.64 -7.72 27.65
C GLY A 160 6.31 -7.78 26.89
N GLY A 161 5.34 -8.55 27.39
CA GLY A 161 4.03 -8.70 26.74
C GLY A 161 3.32 -7.36 26.48
N GLY A 162 3.50 -6.38 27.36
CA GLY A 162 2.97 -5.02 27.18
C GLY A 162 3.56 -4.29 25.97
N PHE A 163 4.87 -4.40 25.74
CA PHE A 163 5.52 -3.81 24.57
C PHE A 163 5.03 -4.46 23.28
N HIS A 164 4.90 -5.78 23.27
CA HIS A 164 4.41 -6.51 22.10
C HIS A 164 2.97 -6.08 21.75
N LEU A 165 2.09 -5.97 22.76
CA LEU A 165 0.73 -5.47 22.56
C LEU A 165 0.72 -4.03 22.03
N LEU A 166 1.58 -3.15 22.57
CA LEU A 166 1.72 -1.78 22.07
C LEU A 166 2.15 -1.77 20.60
N ALA A 167 3.19 -2.52 20.24
CA ALA A 167 3.71 -2.56 18.88
C ALA A 167 2.66 -3.06 17.86
N VAL A 168 1.91 -4.11 18.20
CA VAL A 168 0.82 -4.64 17.35
C VAL A 168 -0.32 -3.62 17.25
N SER A 169 -0.70 -2.98 18.36
CA SER A 169 -1.73 -1.94 18.37
C SER A 169 -1.33 -0.74 17.51
N LEU A 170 -0.08 -0.31 17.57
CA LEU A 170 0.44 0.77 16.74
C LEU A 170 0.52 0.38 15.26
N TRP A 171 0.89 -0.86 14.94
CA TRP A 171 0.88 -1.34 13.57
C TRP A 171 -0.54 -1.30 12.96
N LEU A 172 -1.54 -1.77 13.70
CA LEU A 172 -2.95 -1.68 13.30
C LEU A 172 -3.41 -0.22 13.15
N LEU A 173 -3.03 0.63 14.10
CA LEU A 173 -3.39 2.04 14.10
C LEU A 173 -2.76 2.79 12.92
N VAL A 174 -1.49 2.51 12.58
CA VAL A 174 -0.83 3.06 11.39
C VAL A 174 -1.56 2.65 10.11
N ILE A 175 -1.93 1.37 9.97
CA ILE A 175 -2.72 0.91 8.81
C ILE A 175 -4.07 1.66 8.75
N GLY A 176 -4.78 1.76 9.88
CA GLY A 176 -6.04 2.50 9.97
C GLY A 176 -5.89 3.97 9.59
N THR A 177 -4.83 4.63 10.06
CA THR A 177 -4.48 6.02 9.71
C THR A 177 -4.23 6.15 8.21
N MET A 178 -3.50 5.23 7.59
CA MET A 178 -3.22 5.26 6.14
C MET A 178 -4.46 4.98 5.29
N VAL A 179 -5.32 4.04 5.70
CA VAL A 179 -6.59 3.74 5.03
C VAL A 179 -7.52 4.96 5.10
N THR A 180 -7.67 5.57 6.27
CA THR A 180 -8.50 6.78 6.43
C THR A 180 -7.88 8.01 5.74
N ALA A 181 -6.55 8.07 5.61
CA ALA A 181 -5.87 9.07 4.79
C ALA A 181 -6.28 8.93 3.31
N ALA A 182 -6.23 7.71 2.76
CA ALA A 182 -6.64 7.44 1.38
C ALA A 182 -8.11 7.79 1.15
N MET A 183 -8.99 7.45 2.10
CA MET A 183 -10.41 7.84 2.08
C MET A 183 -10.57 9.36 2.02
N THR A 184 -9.94 10.07 2.96
CA THR A 184 -9.98 11.54 3.04
C THR A 184 -9.54 12.18 1.73
N ALA A 185 -8.44 11.66 1.19
CA ALA A 185 -7.81 12.18 0.01
C ALA A 185 -8.67 11.95 -1.25
N LYS A 186 -9.40 10.83 -1.36
CA LYS A 186 -10.21 10.52 -2.55
C LYS A 186 -11.67 10.97 -2.46
N SER A 187 -12.23 11.11 -1.26
CA SER A 187 -13.64 11.53 -1.08
C SER A 187 -13.87 13.03 -1.22
N GLY A 188 -12.82 13.84 -1.39
CA GLY A 188 -12.91 15.30 -1.36
C GLY A 188 -12.89 15.91 0.04
N ALA A 189 -12.66 15.10 1.08
CA ALA A 189 -12.69 15.53 2.48
C ALA A 189 -11.40 16.24 2.95
N SER A 190 -10.34 16.29 2.13
CA SER A 190 -9.02 16.83 2.49
C SER A 190 -9.03 18.24 3.09
N LEU A 191 -10.01 19.07 2.73
CA LEU A 191 -10.13 20.45 3.20
C LEU A 191 -11.35 20.67 4.10
N ALA A 192 -11.99 19.60 4.58
CA ALA A 192 -13.18 19.72 5.44
C ALA A 192 -12.90 20.31 6.84
N CYS A 193 -11.63 20.46 7.22
CA CYS A 193 -11.18 21.17 8.41
C CYS A 193 -9.84 21.83 8.11
N TYR A 194 -9.69 23.12 8.40
CA TYR A 194 -8.47 23.88 8.05
C TYR A 194 -7.49 24.09 9.21
N GLU A 195 -7.96 23.98 10.45
CA GLU A 195 -7.15 24.20 11.64
C GLU A 195 -6.58 22.90 12.21
N TRP A 196 -5.55 23.01 13.05
CA TRP A 196 -5.04 21.93 13.90
C TRP A 196 -4.58 22.50 15.25
N PRO A 197 -4.88 21.85 16.39
CA PRO A 197 -5.60 20.58 16.56
C PRO A 197 -7.14 20.67 16.51
N SER A 198 -7.73 21.86 16.55
CA SER A 198 -9.19 22.08 16.41
C SER A 198 -9.69 21.88 14.98
N CYS A 199 -11.01 21.80 14.79
CA CYS A 199 -11.68 21.96 13.51
C CYS A 199 -12.66 23.14 13.64
N ASP A 200 -12.35 24.23 12.94
CA ASP A 200 -13.11 25.48 12.90
C ASP A 200 -13.47 26.02 14.29
N GLY A 201 -12.45 26.18 15.15
CA GLY A 201 -12.59 26.68 16.52
C GLY A 201 -13.14 25.69 17.55
N THR A 202 -13.50 24.46 17.16
CA THR A 202 -14.02 23.43 18.08
C THR A 202 -13.14 22.18 18.11
N PHE A 203 -13.01 21.55 19.27
CA PHE A 203 -12.32 20.25 19.38
C PHE A 203 -13.22 19.06 19.04
N PHE A 204 -14.53 19.21 19.26
CA PHE A 204 -15.53 18.17 19.04
C PHE A 204 -16.66 18.73 18.17
N PRO A 205 -16.44 18.88 16.85
CA PRO A 205 -17.45 19.40 15.94
C PRO A 205 -18.61 18.41 15.79
N ALA A 206 -19.78 18.91 15.40
CA ALA A 206 -20.90 18.06 15.01
C ALA A 206 -20.54 17.30 13.72
N LEU A 207 -20.66 15.97 13.72
CA LEU A 207 -20.20 15.10 12.62
C LEU A 207 -21.30 14.78 11.60
N ASP A 208 -22.29 15.65 11.45
CA ASP A 208 -23.43 15.42 10.54
C ASP A 208 -22.99 15.42 9.08
N ASP A 209 -22.05 16.29 8.71
CA ASP A 209 -21.43 16.30 7.38
C ASP A 209 -20.50 15.07 7.19
N PRO A 210 -20.74 14.22 6.17
CA PRO A 210 -19.90 13.07 5.89
C PRO A 210 -18.45 13.40 5.56
N LEU A 211 -18.16 14.54 4.91
CA LEU A 211 -16.78 14.92 4.57
C LEU A 211 -15.99 15.32 5.80
N LEU A 212 -16.60 16.17 6.65
CA LEU A 212 -16.08 16.51 7.96
C LEU A 212 -15.83 15.26 8.81
N ARG A 213 -16.79 14.32 8.83
CA ARG A 213 -16.65 13.05 9.57
C ARG A 213 -15.46 12.23 9.11
N ILE A 214 -15.26 12.06 7.80
CA ILE A 214 -14.12 11.32 7.25
C ILE A 214 -12.79 11.99 7.65
N HIS A 215 -12.69 13.31 7.45
CA HIS A 215 -11.47 14.05 7.75
C HIS A 215 -11.16 14.03 9.25
N TYR A 216 -12.17 14.27 10.10
CA TYR A 216 -12.00 14.26 11.55
C TYR A 216 -11.57 12.89 12.08
N ILE A 217 -12.15 11.78 11.58
CA ILE A 217 -11.70 10.42 11.93
C ILE A 217 -10.22 10.22 11.59
N HIS A 218 -9.79 10.59 10.38
CA HIS A 218 -8.39 10.47 9.97
C HIS A 218 -7.47 11.26 10.91
N ARG A 219 -7.83 12.50 11.23
CA ARG A 219 -7.09 13.39 12.13
C ARG A 219 -6.94 12.80 13.53
N THR A 220 -8.01 12.25 14.10
CA THR A 220 -7.97 11.59 15.41
C THR A 220 -7.05 10.38 15.38
N LEU A 221 -7.16 9.52 14.37
CA LEU A 221 -6.27 8.35 14.24
C LEU A 221 -4.81 8.76 14.07
N ALA A 222 -4.52 9.81 13.30
CA ALA A 222 -3.18 10.35 13.14
C ALA A 222 -2.60 10.87 14.47
N ALA A 223 -3.39 11.62 15.26
CA ALA A 223 -2.98 12.09 16.58
C ALA A 223 -2.69 10.92 17.54
N LEU A 224 -3.58 9.93 17.60
CA LEU A 224 -3.39 8.72 18.42
C LEU A 224 -2.15 7.94 17.97
N THR A 225 -1.90 7.86 16.66
CA THR A 225 -0.69 7.24 16.10
C THR A 225 0.56 7.96 16.60
N GLY A 226 0.58 9.30 16.51
CA GLY A 226 1.71 10.12 16.97
C GLY A 226 2.00 9.94 18.46
N ILE A 227 0.95 10.03 19.29
CA ILE A 227 1.07 9.80 20.75
C ILE A 227 1.60 8.39 21.01
N GLY A 228 1.04 7.39 20.36
CA GLY A 228 1.42 6.01 20.52
C GLY A 228 2.89 5.72 20.15
N LEU A 229 3.38 6.31 19.06
CA LEU A 229 4.79 6.25 18.68
C LEU A 229 5.70 6.92 19.72
N LEU A 230 5.29 8.04 20.30
CA LEU A 230 6.02 8.68 21.40
C LEU A 230 6.08 7.78 22.63
N VAL A 231 4.95 7.18 23.04
CA VAL A 231 4.92 6.20 24.15
C VAL A 231 5.88 5.04 23.86
N MET A 232 5.91 4.53 22.63
CA MET A 232 6.81 3.45 22.25
C MET A 232 8.30 3.83 22.36
N LEU A 233 8.67 5.07 22.04
CA LEU A 233 10.05 5.57 22.16
C LEU A 233 10.54 5.64 23.62
N PHE A 234 9.63 5.88 24.55
CA PHE A 234 9.93 5.98 25.99
C PHE A 234 9.49 4.72 26.76
N TRP A 235 9.20 3.63 26.06
CA TRP A 235 8.81 2.36 26.69
C TRP A 235 10.04 1.70 27.33
N SER A 236 10.13 1.79 28.66
CA SER A 236 11.13 1.10 29.49
C SER A 236 10.81 -0.37 29.69
#